data_AF-A0A2S2NVV1-F1
#
_entry.id   AF-A0A2S2NVV1-F1
#
_cell.length_a   1.000
_cell.length_b   1.000
_cell.length_c   1.000
_cell.angle_alpha   90.00
_cell.angle_beta   90.00
_cell.angle_gamma   90.00
#
_symmetry.space_group_name_H-M   'P 1'
#
loop_
_entity.id
_entity.type
_entity.pdbx_description
1 polymer ?
#
loop_
_entity_poly.entity_id
_entity_poly.type
_entity_poly.pdbx_seq_one_letter_code
_entity_poly.pdbx_strand_id
1 'polypeptide(L)'
;MILDEPINKTTGCSLPISNSSQPIRAKKNFMTSRLSAALDKCKISDRDAVHLLTATAESFQVNFLEFTINRSTIKRAREHFRKQSAEAIKSKFFDLNLNYVNVHWDSKLLPNIISKENVDRLPIIISSSNVEKLLGVPALASGTGKEISSAVYNLLLDWDLIDKVQAFVFDTTSSNSGRLNGACVLLEQLLNRDILFFACRHHVFEIILQAVFSYVKVTVMNGPDIPLFKRFKIFWKNVDTTHFRIYSTFKNSNKYLKDVENEISLFCTQRLNDNFPRDDYREFIELILIFLGGSPPRGIKFRQPGAYHLARWMAKAIYCIKILLFSDQFKITTREQNSLDDLCCFIVKCYIQEWITAPNP
;
A
#
# COMPACT_ATOMS: atom_id res chain seq x y z
N MET A 1 1.50 2.95 58.79
CA MET A 1 1.09 3.89 59.86
C MET A 1 1.32 5.28 59.31
N ILE A 2 0.34 6.06 58.86
CA ILE A 2 -1.05 6.30 59.31
C ILE A 2 -1.84 6.67 58.03
N LEU A 3 -2.68 5.77 57.49
CA LEU A 3 -4.16 5.69 57.56
C LEU A 3 -4.94 6.85 56.91
N ASP A 4 -5.46 6.56 55.72
CA ASP A 4 -6.83 6.70 55.18
C ASP A 4 -7.69 7.96 55.46
N GLU A 5 -7.98 8.66 54.35
CA GLU A 5 -9.23 9.30 53.84
C GLU A 5 -10.49 9.42 54.75
N PRO A 6 -11.42 10.41 54.53
CA PRO A 6 -12.10 10.50 53.22
C PRO A 6 -12.76 11.82 52.74
N ILE A 7 -13.01 11.83 51.42
CA ILE A 7 -14.10 12.46 50.64
C ILE A 7 -14.19 14.00 50.61
N ASN A 8 -13.89 14.57 49.43
CA ASN A 8 -14.43 15.87 49.02
C ASN A 8 -15.35 15.70 47.82
N LYS A 9 -16.64 16.03 48.04
CA LYS A 9 -17.72 16.02 47.05
C LYS A 9 -17.43 17.03 45.93
N THR A 10 -17.34 16.55 44.70
CA THR A 10 -17.49 17.40 43.51
C THR A 10 -18.97 17.75 43.35
N THR A 11 -19.24 19.05 43.36
CA THR A 11 -20.56 19.65 43.13
C THR A 11 -21.06 19.35 41.73
N GLY A 12 -22.05 18.47 41.63
CA GLY A 12 -22.86 18.31 40.42
C GLY A 12 -23.74 19.54 40.21
N CYS A 13 -23.68 20.12 39.02
CA CYS A 13 -24.61 21.15 38.59
C CYS A 13 -25.92 20.46 38.17
N SER A 14 -26.89 20.41 39.09
CA SER A 14 -28.24 19.93 38.82
C SER A 14 -29.13 21.10 38.39
N LEU A 15 -29.53 21.13 37.12
CA LEU A 15 -30.61 22.00 36.66
C LEU A 15 -31.96 21.46 37.17
N PRO A 16 -32.91 22.33 37.56
CA PRO A 16 -34.24 21.88 37.97
C PRO A 16 -35.01 21.34 36.77
N ILE A 17 -35.39 20.07 36.82
CA ILE A 17 -36.29 19.44 35.85
C ILE A 17 -37.71 19.95 36.17
N SER A 18 -38.28 20.78 35.31
CA SER A 18 -39.68 21.19 35.41
C SER A 18 -40.59 20.00 35.07
N ASN A 19 -41.44 19.61 36.02
CA ASN A 19 -42.50 18.64 35.83
C ASN A 19 -43.57 19.19 34.86
N SER A 20 -43.40 18.95 33.56
CA SER A 20 -44.49 18.98 32.58
C SER A 20 -44.55 17.64 31.87
N SER A 21 -45.55 16.84 32.22
CA SER A 21 -45.83 15.51 31.70
C SER A 21 -46.43 15.56 30.29
N GLN A 22 -45.62 15.95 29.30
CA GLN A 22 -45.79 15.54 27.91
C GLN A 22 -44.41 15.21 27.33
N PRO A 23 -44.23 14.05 26.65
CA PRO A 23 -42.97 13.75 26.00
C PRO A 23 -42.73 14.81 24.93
N ILE A 24 -41.75 15.70 25.16
CA ILE A 24 -41.25 16.62 24.13
C ILE A 24 -40.67 15.73 23.04
N ARG A 25 -41.46 15.49 21.99
CA ARG A 25 -40.98 14.79 20.80
C ARG A 25 -39.94 15.69 20.16
N ALA A 26 -38.66 15.33 20.27
CA ALA A 26 -37.57 16.03 19.61
C ALA A 26 -37.92 16.28 18.13
N LYS A 27 -37.89 17.54 17.69
CA LYS A 27 -38.35 17.94 16.34
C LYS A 27 -37.22 18.40 15.43
N LYS A 28 -36.10 18.90 15.98
CA LYS A 28 -35.04 19.53 15.17
C LYS A 28 -33.98 18.51 14.74
N ASN A 29 -33.83 18.37 13.43
CA ASN A 29 -32.67 17.71 12.84
C ASN A 29 -31.48 18.68 12.83
N PHE A 30 -30.33 18.24 13.34
CA PHE A 30 -29.10 19.04 13.45
C PHE A 30 -27.96 18.44 12.61
N MET A 31 -28.15 17.25 12.03
CA MET A 31 -27.12 16.59 11.24
C MET A 31 -26.90 17.39 9.95
N THR A 32 -25.65 17.80 9.72
CA THR A 32 -25.20 18.47 8.50
C THR A 32 -24.18 17.61 7.76
N SER A 33 -23.94 17.91 6.48
CA SER A 33 -22.89 17.24 5.70
C SER A 33 -21.52 17.35 6.36
N ARG A 34 -21.18 18.54 6.89
CA ARG A 34 -19.92 18.79 7.61
C ARG A 34 -19.80 17.94 8.88
N LEU A 35 -20.85 17.90 9.70
CA LEU A 35 -20.83 17.09 10.93
C LEU A 35 -20.72 15.60 10.60
N SER A 36 -21.49 15.12 9.62
CA SER A 36 -21.41 13.74 9.15
C SER A 36 -20.01 13.37 8.67
N ALA A 37 -19.39 14.23 7.85
CA ALA A 37 -18.04 14.02 7.34
C ALA A 37 -16.99 14.03 8.46
N ALA A 38 -17.14 14.88 9.48
CA ALA A 38 -16.25 14.90 10.63
C ALA A 38 -16.33 13.59 11.44
N LEU A 39 -17.54 13.09 11.72
CA LEU A 39 -17.74 11.81 12.41
C LEU A 39 -17.15 10.64 11.62
N ASP A 40 -17.31 10.62 10.30
CA ASP A 40 -16.74 9.61 9.41
C ASP A 40 -15.21 9.64 9.42
N LYS A 41 -14.61 10.83 9.26
CA LYS A 41 -13.15 11.03 9.25
C LYS A 41 -12.52 10.62 10.58
N CYS A 42 -13.20 10.90 11.69
CA CYS A 42 -12.76 10.52 13.03
C CYS A 42 -13.11 9.07 13.41
N LYS A 43 -13.68 8.28 12.50
CA LYS A 43 -14.07 6.87 12.71
C LYS A 43 -15.02 6.68 13.91
N ILE A 44 -15.89 7.65 14.15
CA ILE A 44 -16.83 7.63 15.28
C ILE A 44 -18.04 6.75 14.91
N SER A 45 -18.38 5.80 15.78
CA SER A 45 -19.55 4.94 15.59
C SER A 45 -20.85 5.73 15.77
N ASP A 46 -21.97 5.25 15.24
CA ASP A 46 -23.26 5.92 15.44
C ASP A 46 -23.65 6.01 16.93
N ARG A 47 -23.18 5.07 17.77
CA ARG A 47 -23.41 5.08 19.23
C ARG A 47 -22.53 6.12 19.91
N ASP A 48 -21.25 6.15 19.58
CA ASP A 48 -20.32 7.13 20.15
C ASP A 48 -20.69 8.54 19.71
N ALA A 49 -21.21 8.70 18.50
CA ALA A 49 -21.75 9.97 18.02
C ALA A 49 -22.89 10.46 18.92
N VAL A 50 -23.83 9.59 19.33
CA VAL A 50 -24.89 9.96 20.29
C VAL A 50 -24.27 10.48 21.59
N HIS A 51 -23.34 9.72 22.18
CA HIS A 51 -22.70 10.10 23.44
C HIS A 51 -21.96 11.43 23.35
N LEU A 52 -21.14 11.61 22.31
CA LEU A 52 -20.37 12.83 22.09
C LEU A 52 -21.29 14.03 21.89
N LEU A 53 -22.36 13.88 21.09
CA LEU A 53 -23.27 14.98 20.79
C LEU A 53 -24.11 15.37 22.01
N THR A 54 -24.56 14.41 22.81
CA THR A 54 -25.27 14.68 24.07
C THR A 54 -24.36 15.42 25.07
N ALA A 55 -23.15 14.90 25.33
CA ALA A 55 -22.21 15.52 26.25
C ALA A 55 -21.79 16.94 25.79
N THR A 56 -21.67 17.13 24.48
CA THR A 56 -21.37 18.45 23.89
C THR A 56 -22.54 19.42 24.11
N ALA A 57 -23.79 18.98 23.86
CA ALA A 57 -24.97 19.81 24.09
C ALA A 57 -25.10 20.23 25.57
N GLU A 58 -24.87 19.30 26.51
CA GLU A 58 -24.84 19.59 27.95
C GLU A 58 -23.76 20.62 28.30
N SER A 59 -22.56 20.47 27.74
CA SER A 59 -21.45 21.41 27.97
C SER A 59 -21.74 22.83 27.49
N PHE A 60 -22.52 22.97 26.40
CA PHE A 60 -22.98 24.25 25.87
C PHE A 60 -24.31 24.74 26.49
N GLN A 61 -24.83 24.05 27.51
CA GLN A 61 -26.13 24.36 28.14
C GLN A 61 -27.30 24.38 27.15
N VAL A 62 -27.19 23.59 26.07
CA VAL A 62 -28.23 23.41 25.06
C VAL A 62 -29.13 22.26 25.49
N ASN A 63 -30.45 22.48 25.52
CA ASN A 63 -31.41 21.42 25.82
C ASN A 63 -31.40 20.34 24.73
N PHE A 64 -30.71 19.23 24.98
CA PHE A 64 -30.58 18.14 24.01
C PHE A 64 -31.91 17.46 23.67
N LEU A 65 -32.94 17.57 24.53
CA LEU A 65 -34.28 17.03 24.27
C LEU A 65 -35.00 17.72 23.10
N GLU A 66 -34.54 18.91 22.70
CA GLU A 66 -35.08 19.61 21.51
C GLU A 66 -34.60 18.98 20.19
N PHE A 67 -33.48 18.25 20.23
CA PHE A 67 -32.79 17.70 19.07
C PHE A 67 -33.00 16.20 18.93
N THR A 68 -33.12 15.73 17.69
CA THR A 68 -33.31 14.30 17.41
C THR A 68 -31.98 13.55 17.48
N ILE A 69 -31.39 13.46 18.68
CA ILE A 69 -30.12 12.78 18.95
C ILE A 69 -30.42 11.32 19.32
N ASN A 70 -30.53 10.47 18.30
CA ASN A 70 -30.59 9.03 18.50
C ASN A 70 -29.83 8.31 17.38
N ARG A 71 -29.39 7.08 17.69
CA ARG A 71 -28.55 6.27 16.79
C ARG A 71 -29.16 6.11 15.41
N SER A 72 -30.45 5.79 15.32
CA SER A 72 -31.13 5.51 14.04
C SER A 72 -31.24 6.75 13.16
N THR A 73 -31.54 7.91 13.74
CA THR A 73 -31.57 9.19 13.02
C THR A 73 -30.19 9.59 12.54
N ILE A 74 -29.17 9.49 13.38
CA ILE A 74 -27.77 9.77 13.00
C ILE A 74 -27.33 8.85 11.87
N LYS A 75 -27.60 7.54 11.98
CA LYS A 75 -27.28 6.55 10.95
C LYS A 75 -27.89 6.92 9.60
N ARG A 76 -29.21 7.15 9.56
CA ARG A 76 -29.92 7.54 8.32
C ARG A 76 -29.41 8.84 7.73
N ALA A 77 -29.13 9.84 8.58
CA ALA A 77 -28.57 11.11 8.12
C ALA A 77 -27.17 10.92 7.51
N ARG A 78 -26.31 10.12 8.14
CA ARG A 78 -24.98 9.78 7.59
C ARG A 78 -25.09 9.03 6.26
N GLU A 79 -25.96 8.04 6.16
CA GLU A 79 -26.23 7.32 4.90
C GLU A 79 -26.68 8.28 3.78
N HIS A 80 -27.60 9.19 4.10
CA HIS A 80 -28.08 10.20 3.17
C HIS A 80 -26.95 11.15 2.70
N PHE A 81 -26.16 11.71 3.61
CA PHE A 81 -25.06 12.62 3.26
C PHE A 81 -23.93 11.93 2.50
N ARG A 82 -23.65 10.65 2.78
CA ARG A 82 -22.70 9.85 2.00
C ARG A 82 -23.20 9.64 0.58
N LYS A 83 -24.49 9.31 0.40
CA LYS A 83 -25.11 9.18 -0.91
C LYS A 83 -25.01 10.48 -1.72
N GLN A 84 -25.41 11.61 -1.13
CA GLN A 84 -25.28 12.92 -1.77
C GLN A 84 -23.83 13.26 -2.13
N SER A 85 -22.87 12.95 -1.25
CA SER A 85 -21.45 13.19 -1.52
C SER A 85 -20.94 12.33 -2.68
N ALA A 86 -21.35 11.06 -2.75
CA ALA A 86 -20.99 10.16 -3.85
C ALA A 86 -21.58 10.64 -5.18
N GLU A 87 -22.85 11.06 -5.19
CA GLU A 87 -23.52 11.65 -6.37
C GLU A 87 -22.81 12.93 -6.83
N ALA A 88 -22.48 13.84 -5.90
CA ALA A 88 -21.76 15.07 -6.23
C ALA A 88 -20.35 14.79 -6.79
N ILE A 89 -19.66 13.78 -6.25
CA ILE A 89 -18.36 13.33 -6.75
C ILE A 89 -18.49 12.76 -8.17
N LYS A 90 -19.52 11.96 -8.43
CA LYS A 90 -19.77 11.35 -9.74
C LYS A 90 -20.15 12.41 -10.78
N SER A 91 -21.01 13.36 -10.42
CA SER A 91 -21.36 14.50 -11.28
C SER A 91 -20.13 15.33 -11.66
N LYS A 92 -19.31 15.74 -10.68
CA LYS A 92 -18.08 16.51 -10.94
C LYS A 92 -17.09 15.77 -11.83
N PHE A 93 -17.08 14.44 -11.76
CA PHE A 93 -16.26 13.64 -12.63
C PHE A 93 -16.77 13.64 -14.08
N PHE A 94 -18.09 13.55 -14.29
CA PHE A 94 -18.68 13.66 -15.62
C PHE A 94 -18.44 15.02 -16.27
N ASP A 95 -18.41 16.10 -15.48
CA ASP A 95 -18.10 17.44 -15.96
C ASP A 95 -16.69 17.56 -16.59
N LEU A 96 -15.78 16.62 -16.29
CA LEU A 96 -14.44 16.59 -16.90
C LEU A 96 -14.48 16.17 -18.38
N ASN A 97 -15.57 15.55 -18.84
CA ASN A 97 -15.80 15.08 -20.20
C ASN A 97 -14.56 14.43 -20.85
N LEU A 98 -14.01 13.42 -20.18
CA LEU A 98 -12.81 12.72 -20.65
C LEU A 98 -13.06 12.03 -21.99
N ASN A 99 -12.08 12.14 -22.91
CA ASN A 99 -12.11 11.47 -24.22
C ASN A 99 -11.69 9.99 -24.12
N TYR A 100 -10.80 9.69 -23.17
CA TYR A 100 -10.31 8.34 -22.93
C TYR A 100 -9.99 8.11 -21.47
N VAL A 101 -9.98 6.85 -21.06
CA VAL A 101 -9.50 6.40 -19.76
C VAL A 101 -8.64 5.14 -19.88
N ASN A 102 -7.62 5.05 -19.05
CA ASN A 102 -6.89 3.81 -18.79
C ASN A 102 -7.41 3.24 -17.47
N VAL A 103 -7.73 1.94 -17.45
CA VAL A 103 -8.31 1.26 -16.29
C VAL A 103 -7.23 0.47 -15.58
N HIS A 104 -7.07 0.72 -14.30
CA HIS A 104 -6.09 0.12 -13.42
C HIS A 104 -6.79 -0.74 -12.38
N TRP A 105 -6.23 -1.91 -12.11
CA TRP A 105 -6.66 -2.71 -10.96
C TRP A 105 -5.50 -3.47 -10.33
N ASP A 106 -5.56 -3.58 -9.01
CA ASP A 106 -4.67 -4.40 -8.19
C ASP A 106 -5.51 -4.97 -7.04
N SER A 107 -5.23 -6.19 -6.61
CA SER A 107 -6.05 -6.87 -5.61
C SER A 107 -5.36 -6.90 -4.24
N LYS A 108 -6.16 -6.83 -3.17
CA LYS A 108 -5.66 -6.87 -1.80
C LYS A 108 -6.60 -7.62 -0.89
N LEU A 109 -6.05 -8.61 -0.17
CA LEU A 109 -6.74 -9.23 0.95
C LEU A 109 -6.93 -8.22 2.09
N LEU A 110 -8.18 -7.90 2.38
CA LEU A 110 -8.58 -7.02 3.49
C LEU A 110 -9.64 -7.71 4.36
N PRO A 111 -9.75 -7.37 5.66
CA PRO A 111 -10.82 -7.87 6.51
C PRO A 111 -12.19 -7.54 5.91
N ASN A 112 -13.10 -8.50 5.93
CA ASN A 112 -14.46 -8.26 5.52
C ASN A 112 -15.15 -7.28 6.47
N ILE A 113 -16.14 -6.55 5.95
CA ILE A 113 -16.90 -5.55 6.71
C ILE A 113 -17.81 -6.25 7.75
N ILE A 114 -18.26 -7.47 7.43
CA ILE A 114 -19.25 -8.21 8.23
C ILE A 114 -18.61 -9.42 8.93
N SER A 115 -17.79 -10.20 8.22
CA SER A 115 -17.11 -11.37 8.80
C SER A 115 -15.69 -11.05 9.26
N LYS A 116 -15.14 -11.92 10.12
CA LYS A 116 -13.72 -11.85 10.52
C LYS A 116 -12.76 -12.37 9.45
N GLU A 117 -13.28 -12.84 8.32
CA GLU A 117 -12.48 -13.43 7.25
C GLU A 117 -11.88 -12.34 6.38
N ASN A 118 -10.73 -12.64 5.76
CA ASN A 118 -10.17 -11.79 4.74
C ASN A 118 -10.84 -12.10 3.41
N VAL A 119 -11.09 -11.05 2.65
CA VAL A 119 -11.74 -11.08 1.35
C VAL A 119 -10.89 -10.29 0.38
N ASP A 120 -10.82 -10.74 -0.86
CA ASP A 120 -10.10 -9.99 -1.87
C ASP A 120 -10.90 -8.73 -2.23
N ARG A 121 -10.23 -7.59 -2.17
CA ARG A 121 -10.77 -6.28 -2.47
C ARG A 121 -9.99 -5.76 -3.67
N LEU A 122 -10.72 -5.37 -4.69
CA LEU A 122 -10.14 -4.94 -5.97
C LEU A 122 -10.34 -3.43 -6.15
N PRO A 123 -9.44 -2.57 -5.67
CA PRO A 123 -9.38 -1.18 -6.12
C PRO A 123 -9.39 -1.10 -7.65
N ILE A 124 -10.36 -0.38 -8.19
CA ILE A 124 -10.45 -0.09 -9.62
C ILE A 124 -10.33 1.42 -9.79
N ILE A 125 -9.24 1.83 -10.41
CA ILE A 125 -8.89 3.23 -10.63
C ILE A 125 -8.92 3.48 -12.12
N ILE A 126 -9.40 4.64 -12.53
CA ILE A 126 -9.16 5.13 -13.88
C ILE A 126 -8.16 6.26 -13.84
N SER A 127 -7.40 6.37 -14.92
CA SER A 127 -6.52 7.51 -15.16
C SER A 127 -6.79 8.07 -16.56
N SER A 128 -6.61 9.38 -16.69
CA SER A 128 -6.55 10.09 -17.96
C SER A 128 -5.57 11.26 -17.80
N SER A 129 -5.47 12.14 -18.79
CA SER A 129 -4.60 13.33 -18.72
C SER A 129 -4.86 14.14 -17.45
N ASN A 130 -3.92 14.12 -16.50
CA ASN A 130 -3.98 14.80 -15.19
C ASN A 130 -5.18 14.44 -14.30
N VAL A 131 -5.84 13.31 -14.55
CA VAL A 131 -7.00 12.86 -13.77
C VAL A 131 -6.75 11.44 -13.28
N GLU A 132 -6.90 11.24 -11.97
CA GLU A 132 -6.95 9.92 -11.35
C GLU A 132 -8.24 9.81 -10.55
N LYS A 133 -8.95 8.69 -10.70
CA LYS A 133 -10.23 8.48 -10.05
C LYS A 133 -10.43 7.04 -9.63
N LEU A 134 -10.54 6.80 -8.33
CA LEU A 134 -11.06 5.55 -7.79
C LEU A 134 -12.56 5.42 -8.11
N LEU A 135 -12.93 4.39 -8.89
CA LEU A 135 -14.32 4.06 -9.19
C LEU A 135 -14.98 3.29 -8.05
N GLY A 136 -14.22 2.37 -7.42
CA GLY A 136 -14.71 1.52 -6.36
C GLY A 136 -13.67 0.52 -5.87
N VAL A 137 -14.04 -0.20 -4.81
CA VAL A 137 -13.23 -1.26 -4.19
C VAL A 137 -14.11 -2.50 -3.93
N PRO A 138 -14.65 -3.14 -4.98
CA PRO A 138 -15.54 -4.29 -4.84
C PRO A 138 -14.89 -5.45 -4.09
N ALA A 139 -15.74 -6.19 -3.38
CA ALA A 139 -15.43 -7.50 -2.84
C ALA A 139 -15.48 -8.54 -3.94
N LEU A 140 -14.41 -9.32 -4.13
CA LEU A 140 -14.43 -10.44 -5.05
C LEU A 140 -14.81 -11.73 -4.31
N ALA A 141 -15.63 -12.57 -4.95
CA ALA A 141 -15.90 -13.92 -4.46
C ALA A 141 -14.69 -14.84 -4.62
N SER A 142 -13.87 -14.59 -5.65
CA SER A 142 -12.59 -15.26 -5.88
C SER A 142 -11.65 -14.36 -6.69
N GLY A 143 -10.33 -14.58 -6.61
CA GLY A 143 -9.33 -13.87 -7.41
C GLY A 143 -9.20 -14.38 -8.85
N THR A 144 -10.26 -14.96 -9.43
CA THR A 144 -10.23 -15.48 -10.81
C THR A 144 -10.40 -14.36 -11.82
N GLY A 145 -9.86 -14.52 -13.04
CA GLY A 145 -9.97 -13.51 -14.08
C GLY A 145 -11.41 -13.14 -14.43
N LYS A 146 -12.35 -14.08 -14.34
CA LYS A 146 -13.78 -13.86 -14.55
C LYS A 146 -14.40 -12.91 -13.52
N GLU A 147 -14.10 -13.11 -12.24
CA GLU A 147 -14.64 -12.25 -11.18
C GLU A 147 -14.03 -10.85 -11.25
N ILE A 148 -12.73 -10.77 -11.56
CA ILE A 148 -12.03 -9.50 -11.78
C ILE A 148 -12.64 -8.75 -12.97
N SER A 149 -12.76 -9.40 -14.14
CA SER A 149 -13.31 -8.75 -15.35
C SER A 149 -14.75 -8.30 -15.14
N SER A 150 -15.58 -9.10 -14.48
CA SER A 150 -16.97 -8.75 -14.18
C SER A 150 -17.06 -7.55 -13.23
N ALA A 151 -16.24 -7.51 -12.18
CA ALA A 151 -16.21 -6.40 -11.25
C ALA A 151 -15.77 -5.09 -11.94
N VAL A 152 -14.75 -5.16 -12.79
CA VAL A 152 -14.27 -4.01 -13.58
C VAL A 152 -15.35 -3.53 -14.55
N TYR A 153 -15.94 -4.44 -15.34
CA TYR A 153 -16.98 -4.10 -16.30
C TYR A 153 -18.19 -3.44 -15.62
N ASN A 154 -18.67 -3.98 -14.51
CA ASN A 154 -19.82 -3.43 -13.79
C ASN A 154 -19.57 -2.00 -13.28
N LEU A 155 -18.36 -1.69 -12.80
CA LEU A 155 -18.02 -0.33 -12.41
C LEU A 155 -17.87 0.60 -13.62
N LEU A 156 -17.28 0.13 -14.72
CA LEU A 156 -17.20 0.93 -15.94
C LEU A 156 -18.59 1.26 -16.50
N LEU A 157 -19.54 0.31 -16.41
CA LEU A 157 -20.92 0.52 -16.79
C LEU A 157 -21.62 1.52 -15.86
N ASP A 158 -21.46 1.37 -14.53
CA ASP A 158 -22.05 2.32 -13.57
C ASP A 158 -21.51 3.74 -13.79
N TRP A 159 -20.23 3.88 -14.13
CA TRP A 159 -19.58 5.17 -14.37
C TRP A 159 -19.67 5.65 -15.82
N ASP A 160 -20.43 4.99 -16.70
CA ASP A 160 -20.59 5.39 -18.11
C ASP A 160 -19.24 5.59 -18.85
N LEU A 161 -18.31 4.65 -18.65
CA LEU A 161 -16.94 4.71 -19.17
C LEU A 161 -16.62 3.63 -20.22
N ILE A 162 -17.56 2.73 -20.52
CA ILE A 162 -17.35 1.56 -21.39
C ILE A 162 -16.73 1.95 -22.73
N ASP A 163 -17.25 2.98 -23.39
CA ASP A 163 -16.78 3.42 -24.71
C ASP A 163 -15.49 4.24 -24.66
N LYS A 164 -15.06 4.65 -23.46
CA LYS A 164 -13.90 5.53 -23.24
C LYS A 164 -12.63 4.78 -22.86
N VAL A 165 -12.71 3.51 -22.49
CA VAL A 165 -11.52 2.72 -22.13
C VAL A 165 -10.56 2.64 -23.31
N GLN A 166 -9.26 2.83 -23.12
CA GLN A 166 -8.27 2.65 -24.20
C GLN A 166 -7.15 1.68 -23.80
N ALA A 167 -6.91 1.55 -22.50
CA ALA A 167 -5.90 0.63 -21.99
C ALA A 167 -6.31 0.00 -20.67
N PHE A 168 -5.73 -1.17 -20.41
CA PHE A 168 -5.72 -1.85 -19.13
C PHE A 168 -4.33 -1.80 -18.52
N VAL A 169 -4.25 -1.52 -17.22
CA VAL A 169 -3.02 -1.56 -16.44
C VAL A 169 -3.20 -2.56 -15.31
N PHE A 170 -2.34 -3.57 -15.28
CA PHE A 170 -2.53 -4.76 -14.45
C PHE A 170 -1.19 -5.42 -14.12
N ASP A 171 -1.16 -6.16 -13.02
CA ASP A 171 -0.02 -7.03 -12.69
C ASP A 171 -0.02 -8.32 -13.55
N THR A 172 1.14 -8.96 -13.75
CA THR A 172 1.22 -10.11 -14.68
C THR A 172 0.88 -11.45 -14.02
N THR A 173 -0.05 -11.46 -13.09
CA THR A 173 -0.57 -12.70 -12.51
C THR A 173 -1.39 -13.47 -13.55
N SER A 174 -1.46 -14.79 -13.41
CA SER A 174 -2.21 -15.63 -14.34
C SER A 174 -3.70 -15.32 -14.37
N SER A 175 -4.28 -14.84 -13.26
CA SER A 175 -5.66 -14.37 -13.19
C SER A 175 -5.90 -13.12 -14.03
N ASN A 176 -4.91 -12.25 -14.20
CA ASN A 176 -5.02 -11.04 -15.01
C ASN A 176 -4.61 -11.26 -16.47
N SER A 177 -3.47 -11.91 -16.71
CA SER A 177 -2.83 -12.04 -18.02
C SER A 177 -2.99 -13.40 -18.68
N GLY A 178 -3.78 -14.31 -18.10
CA GLY A 178 -4.02 -15.64 -18.64
C GLY A 178 -4.62 -15.61 -20.05
N ARG A 179 -4.05 -16.38 -20.98
CA ARG A 179 -4.44 -16.38 -22.41
C ARG A 179 -5.93 -16.66 -22.66
N LEU A 180 -6.55 -17.53 -21.86
CA LEU A 180 -7.94 -17.96 -22.07
C LEU A 180 -8.91 -17.37 -21.04
N ASN A 181 -8.49 -17.33 -19.77
CA ASN A 181 -9.34 -16.96 -18.64
C ASN A 181 -8.78 -15.76 -17.85
N GLY A 182 -7.83 -15.03 -18.43
CA GLY A 182 -7.29 -13.82 -17.81
C GLY A 182 -8.30 -12.68 -17.85
N ALA A 183 -8.32 -11.87 -16.80
CA ALA A 183 -9.22 -10.72 -16.68
C ALA A 183 -9.15 -9.79 -17.89
N CYS A 184 -7.95 -9.54 -18.43
CA CYS A 184 -7.78 -8.66 -19.59
C CYS A 184 -8.47 -9.23 -20.84
N VAL A 185 -8.29 -10.52 -21.12
CA VAL A 185 -8.90 -11.20 -22.27
C VAL A 185 -10.42 -11.20 -22.15
N LEU A 186 -10.94 -11.54 -20.98
CA LEU A 186 -12.38 -11.59 -20.74
C LEU A 186 -13.00 -10.19 -20.78
N LEU A 187 -12.32 -9.17 -20.25
CA LEU A 187 -12.80 -7.80 -20.27
C LEU A 187 -12.77 -7.19 -21.68
N GLU A 188 -11.71 -7.44 -22.45
CA GLU A 188 -11.63 -7.03 -23.85
C GLU A 188 -12.79 -7.62 -24.68
N GLN A 189 -13.09 -8.91 -24.48
CA GLN A 189 -14.26 -9.56 -25.09
C GLN A 189 -15.59 -8.91 -24.68
N LEU A 190 -15.75 -8.53 -23.41
CA LEU A 190 -16.93 -7.82 -22.93
C LEU A 190 -17.07 -6.42 -23.54
N LEU A 191 -15.95 -5.73 -23.78
CA LEU A 191 -15.92 -4.41 -24.43
C LEU A 191 -16.04 -4.50 -25.96
N ASN A 192 -15.82 -5.69 -26.53
CA ASN A 192 -15.93 -6.00 -27.96
C ASN A 192 -15.13 -5.04 -28.88
N ARG A 193 -13.89 -4.73 -28.48
CA ARG A 193 -12.95 -3.89 -29.24
C ARG A 193 -11.53 -4.10 -28.74
N ASP A 194 -10.57 -3.75 -29.58
CA ASP A 194 -9.15 -3.87 -29.23
C ASP A 194 -8.77 -2.90 -28.11
N ILE A 195 -8.07 -3.40 -27.08
CA ILE A 195 -7.61 -2.61 -25.94
C ILE A 195 -6.10 -2.77 -25.75
N LEU A 196 -5.41 -1.69 -25.40
CA LEU A 196 -3.98 -1.74 -25.09
C LEU A 196 -3.73 -2.38 -23.71
N PHE A 197 -2.87 -3.39 -23.66
CA PHE A 197 -2.52 -4.06 -22.41
C PHE A 197 -1.17 -3.56 -21.90
N PHE A 198 -1.20 -2.78 -20.81
CA PHE A 198 -0.02 -2.29 -20.10
C PHE A 198 0.25 -3.15 -18.86
N ALA A 199 0.91 -4.28 -19.11
CA ALA A 199 1.44 -5.13 -18.06
C ALA A 199 2.46 -4.36 -17.19
N CYS A 200 2.30 -4.45 -15.86
CA CYS A 200 3.17 -3.79 -14.88
C CYS A 200 4.63 -4.26 -15.03
N ARG A 201 5.51 -3.33 -15.41
CA ARG A 201 6.94 -3.61 -15.60
C ARG A 201 7.66 -3.97 -14.31
N HIS A 202 7.28 -3.35 -13.19
CA HIS A 202 7.79 -3.71 -11.87
C HIS A 202 7.50 -5.19 -11.56
N HIS A 203 6.27 -5.66 -11.79
CA HIS A 203 5.94 -7.07 -11.56
C HIS A 203 6.77 -8.03 -12.45
N VAL A 204 7.03 -7.65 -13.71
CA VAL A 204 7.90 -8.43 -14.61
C VAL A 204 9.32 -8.53 -14.04
N PHE A 205 9.92 -7.41 -13.64
CA PHE A 205 11.27 -7.40 -13.08
C PHE A 205 11.36 -8.15 -11.74
N GLU A 206 10.30 -8.14 -10.95
CA GLU A 206 10.21 -8.93 -9.73
C GLU A 206 10.25 -10.44 -10.00
N ILE A 207 9.55 -10.91 -11.04
CA ILE A 207 9.61 -12.31 -11.50
C ILE A 207 11.04 -12.66 -11.95
N ILE A 208 11.71 -11.77 -12.70
CA ILE A 208 13.09 -12.00 -13.16
C ILE A 208 14.03 -12.14 -11.96
N LEU A 209 13.98 -11.21 -11.00
CA LEU A 209 14.81 -11.29 -9.78
C LEU A 209 14.52 -12.57 -8.99
N GLN A 210 13.24 -12.97 -8.88
CA GLN A 210 12.86 -14.23 -8.23
C GLN A 210 13.45 -15.45 -8.94
N ALA A 211 13.44 -15.47 -10.27
CA ALA A 211 14.00 -16.56 -11.06
C ALA A 211 15.51 -16.70 -10.83
N VAL A 212 16.25 -15.59 -10.90
CA VAL A 212 17.70 -15.59 -10.64
C VAL A 212 17.99 -16.00 -9.20
N PHE A 213 17.27 -15.45 -8.22
CA PHE A 213 17.40 -15.82 -6.80
C PHE A 213 17.20 -17.32 -6.56
N SER A 214 16.20 -17.91 -7.22
CA SER A 214 15.91 -19.34 -7.14
C SER A 214 17.00 -20.18 -7.81
N TYR A 215 17.53 -19.70 -8.94
CA TYR A 215 18.57 -20.38 -9.72
C TYR A 215 19.90 -20.46 -8.98
N VAL A 216 20.36 -19.35 -8.36
CA VAL A 216 21.65 -19.33 -7.63
C VAL A 216 21.61 -20.11 -6.31
N LYS A 217 20.40 -20.49 -5.84
CA LYS A 217 20.18 -21.31 -4.63
C LYS A 217 20.91 -20.76 -3.40
N VAL A 218 20.74 -19.46 -3.11
CA VAL A 218 21.34 -18.79 -1.94
C VAL A 218 21.02 -19.53 -0.64
N THR A 219 19.79 -20.02 -0.48
CA THR A 219 19.37 -20.82 0.68
C THR A 219 18.31 -21.83 0.27
N VAL A 220 18.20 -22.93 1.01
CA VAL A 220 17.06 -23.84 0.90
C VAL A 220 15.83 -23.13 1.49
N MET A 221 14.72 -23.13 0.74
CA MET A 221 13.46 -22.50 1.15
C MET A 221 12.40 -23.59 1.39
N ASN A 222 12.12 -23.90 2.65
CA ASN A 222 11.12 -24.91 3.05
C ASN A 222 9.84 -24.28 3.63
N GLY A 223 9.67 -22.96 3.52
CA GLY A 223 8.56 -22.21 4.10
C GLY A 223 8.50 -20.75 3.62
N PRO A 224 7.60 -19.93 4.19
CA PRO A 224 7.38 -18.53 3.75
C PRO A 224 8.51 -17.56 4.11
N ASP A 225 9.38 -17.97 5.04
CA ASP A 225 10.54 -17.21 5.48
C ASP A 225 11.81 -17.68 4.75
N ILE A 226 12.68 -16.73 4.39
CA ILE A 226 14.01 -17.01 3.84
C ILE A 226 14.99 -17.16 5.03
N PRO A 227 15.51 -18.38 5.34
CA PRO A 227 16.24 -18.63 6.58
C PRO A 227 17.50 -17.77 6.76
N LEU A 228 18.24 -17.55 5.67
CA LEU A 228 19.42 -16.69 5.68
C LEU A 228 19.06 -15.25 6.07
N PHE A 229 17.97 -14.70 5.52
CA PHE A 229 17.50 -13.35 5.80
C PHE A 229 17.02 -13.21 7.24
N LYS A 230 16.33 -14.24 7.76
CA LYS A 230 15.92 -14.31 9.17
C LYS A 230 17.12 -14.27 10.10
N ARG A 231 18.14 -15.11 9.84
CA ARG A 231 19.40 -15.14 10.62
C ARG A 231 20.10 -13.77 10.58
N PHE A 232 20.21 -13.17 9.41
CA PHE A 232 20.85 -11.86 9.26
C PHE A 232 20.10 -10.75 10.00
N LYS A 233 18.76 -10.73 9.90
CA LYS A 233 17.93 -9.75 10.63
C LYS A 233 18.11 -9.84 12.14
N ILE A 234 18.22 -11.06 12.69
CA ILE A 234 18.48 -11.28 14.12
C ILE A 234 19.89 -10.84 14.49
N PHE A 235 20.87 -11.11 13.63
CA PHE A 235 22.28 -10.72 13.84
C PHE A 235 22.52 -9.22 13.73
N TRP A 236 21.64 -8.46 13.05
CA TRP A 236 21.82 -7.04 12.74
C TRP A 236 22.28 -6.16 13.92
N LYS A 237 21.79 -6.43 15.14
CA LYS A 237 22.16 -5.68 16.34
C LYS A 237 23.65 -5.75 16.70
N ASN A 238 24.38 -6.73 16.14
CA ASN A 238 25.80 -6.96 16.37
C ASN A 238 26.67 -6.49 15.20
N VAL A 239 26.08 -5.93 14.13
CA VAL A 239 26.82 -5.48 12.95
C VAL A 239 27.44 -4.12 13.21
N ASP A 240 28.75 -4.01 13.06
CA ASP A 240 29.46 -2.74 12.96
C ASP A 240 29.28 -2.19 11.53
N THR A 241 28.49 -1.12 11.41
CA THR A 241 28.18 -0.49 10.13
C THR A 241 29.33 0.31 9.53
N THR A 242 30.43 0.50 10.27
CA THR A 242 31.64 1.19 9.78
C THR A 242 32.60 0.25 9.06
N HIS A 243 32.51 -1.06 9.34
CA HIS A 243 33.38 -2.08 8.75
C HIS A 243 32.61 -2.95 7.75
N PHE A 244 32.76 -2.66 6.46
CA PHE A 244 32.11 -3.42 5.40
C PHE A 244 33.05 -3.62 4.23
N ARG A 245 32.73 -4.64 3.43
CA ARG A 245 33.43 -4.96 2.19
C ARG A 245 32.78 -4.26 1.01
N ILE A 246 33.53 -4.13 -0.07
CA ILE A 246 33.03 -3.61 -1.35
C ILE A 246 33.23 -4.64 -2.46
N TYR A 247 32.62 -4.38 -3.62
CA TYR A 247 32.56 -5.30 -4.76
C TYR A 247 33.95 -5.84 -5.17
N SER A 248 34.99 -5.00 -5.12
CA SER A 248 36.36 -5.34 -5.52
C SER A 248 37.01 -6.43 -4.64
N THR A 249 36.46 -6.67 -3.44
CA THR A 249 36.92 -7.71 -2.52
C THR A 249 36.32 -9.10 -2.80
N PHE A 250 35.35 -9.21 -3.71
CA PHE A 250 34.70 -10.47 -4.06
C PHE A 250 35.11 -10.91 -5.47
N LYS A 251 35.32 -12.21 -5.66
CA LYS A 251 35.91 -12.74 -6.89
C LYS A 251 35.07 -12.43 -8.12
N ASN A 252 33.77 -12.70 -8.07
CA ASN A 252 32.90 -12.56 -9.23
C ASN A 252 32.51 -11.09 -9.42
N SER A 253 32.17 -10.38 -8.34
CA SER A 253 31.89 -8.94 -8.41
C SER A 253 33.06 -8.14 -8.96
N ASN A 254 34.29 -8.34 -8.45
CA ASN A 254 35.47 -7.64 -8.97
C ASN A 254 35.72 -7.95 -10.46
N LYS A 255 35.44 -9.18 -10.89
CA LYS A 255 35.62 -9.58 -12.29
C LYS A 255 34.55 -8.98 -13.21
N TYR A 256 33.28 -8.99 -12.81
CA TYR A 256 32.14 -8.71 -13.69
C TYR A 256 31.57 -7.29 -13.57
N LEU A 257 31.92 -6.56 -12.50
CA LEU A 257 31.40 -5.21 -12.26
C LEU A 257 32.42 -4.11 -12.56
N LYS A 258 33.72 -4.44 -12.68
CA LYS A 258 34.79 -3.45 -12.91
C LYS A 258 34.60 -2.64 -14.20
N ASP A 259 34.03 -3.24 -15.24
CA ASP A 259 33.75 -2.56 -16.51
C ASP A 259 32.55 -1.61 -16.43
N VAL A 260 31.62 -1.84 -15.50
CA VAL A 260 30.37 -1.08 -15.36
C VAL A 260 30.32 -0.19 -14.11
N GLU A 261 31.32 -0.25 -13.23
CA GLU A 261 31.28 0.42 -11.91
C GLU A 261 31.00 1.93 -12.01
N ASN A 262 31.64 2.60 -12.97
CA ASN A 262 31.55 4.05 -13.11
C ASN A 262 30.20 4.47 -13.69
N GLU A 263 29.70 3.71 -14.67
CA GLU A 263 28.40 3.96 -15.29
C GLU A 263 27.27 3.79 -14.26
N ILE A 264 27.27 2.67 -13.52
CA ILE A 264 26.23 2.39 -12.53
C ILE A 264 26.34 3.35 -11.34
N SER A 265 27.55 3.71 -10.89
CA SER A 265 27.72 4.70 -9.82
C SER A 265 27.22 6.08 -10.22
N LEU A 266 27.47 6.49 -11.48
CA LEU A 266 26.93 7.74 -12.04
C LEU A 266 25.40 7.69 -12.10
N PHE A 267 24.84 6.60 -12.62
CA PHE A 267 23.39 6.38 -12.67
C PHE A 267 22.77 6.49 -11.27
N CYS A 268 23.32 5.76 -10.29
CA CYS A 268 22.85 5.81 -8.91
C CYS A 268 22.88 7.24 -8.36
N THR A 269 23.99 7.95 -8.55
CA THR A 269 24.15 9.33 -8.06
C THR A 269 23.12 10.29 -8.67
N GLN A 270 22.87 10.18 -9.97
CA GLN A 270 21.87 10.99 -10.67
C GLN A 270 20.45 10.72 -10.15
N ARG A 271 20.11 9.44 -9.91
CA ARG A 271 18.78 9.01 -9.49
C ARG A 271 18.46 9.28 -8.03
N LEU A 272 19.45 9.53 -7.16
CA LEU A 272 19.19 9.80 -5.73
C LEU A 272 18.35 11.07 -5.46
N ASN A 273 18.19 11.94 -6.46
CA ASN A 273 17.34 13.13 -6.38
C ASN A 273 15.90 12.90 -6.89
N ASP A 274 15.61 11.71 -7.45
CA ASP A 274 14.29 11.38 -7.95
C ASP A 274 13.27 11.26 -6.81
N ASN A 275 12.00 11.53 -7.13
CA ASN A 275 10.90 11.31 -6.21
C ASN A 275 10.46 9.84 -6.29
N PHE A 276 10.82 9.06 -5.26
CA PHE A 276 10.50 7.63 -5.22
C PHE A 276 9.12 7.37 -4.59
N PRO A 277 8.38 6.36 -5.08
CA PRO A 277 7.10 5.99 -4.51
C PRO A 277 7.24 5.39 -3.09
N ARG A 278 8.42 4.82 -2.79
CA ARG A 278 8.73 4.21 -1.50
C ARG A 278 10.19 4.46 -1.10
N ASP A 279 10.42 4.47 0.20
CA ASP A 279 11.71 4.68 0.84
C ASP A 279 12.76 3.59 0.52
N ASP A 280 12.31 2.38 0.19
CA ASP A 280 13.17 1.23 -0.13
C ASP A 280 13.90 1.40 -1.47
N TYR A 281 13.37 2.18 -2.42
CA TYR A 281 14.06 2.52 -3.68
C TYR A 281 15.34 3.32 -3.42
N ARG A 282 15.24 4.37 -2.60
CA ARG A 282 16.40 5.18 -2.24
C ARG A 282 17.44 4.35 -1.50
N GLU A 283 17.00 3.54 -0.53
CA GLU A 283 17.90 2.63 0.18
C GLU A 283 18.61 1.67 -0.78
N PHE A 284 17.88 1.11 -1.74
CA PHE A 284 18.45 0.20 -2.72
C PHE A 284 19.53 0.86 -3.57
N ILE A 285 19.31 2.08 -4.08
CA ILE A 285 20.31 2.85 -4.83
C ILE A 285 21.53 3.18 -3.96
N GLU A 286 21.31 3.65 -2.72
CA GLU A 286 22.41 3.98 -1.79
C GLU A 286 23.26 2.73 -1.50
N LEU A 287 22.65 1.56 -1.33
CA LEU A 287 23.35 0.30 -1.10
C LEU A 287 24.19 -0.14 -2.31
N ILE A 288 23.70 0.03 -3.53
CA ILE A 288 24.46 -0.27 -4.76
C ILE A 288 25.67 0.65 -4.84
N LEU A 289 25.49 1.95 -4.61
CA LEU A 289 26.58 2.92 -4.64
C LEU A 289 27.65 2.59 -3.59
N ILE A 290 27.24 2.25 -2.37
CA ILE A 290 28.17 1.82 -1.30
C ILE A 290 28.89 0.52 -1.67
N PHE A 291 28.16 -0.45 -2.23
CA PHE A 291 28.75 -1.73 -2.67
C PHE A 291 29.81 -1.53 -3.75
N LEU A 292 29.59 -0.58 -4.67
CA LEU A 292 30.56 -0.17 -5.68
C LEU A 292 31.74 0.66 -5.13
N GLY A 293 31.77 0.97 -3.83
CA GLY A 293 32.81 1.76 -3.20
C GLY A 293 32.60 3.27 -3.24
N GLY A 294 31.45 3.73 -3.74
CA GLY A 294 31.05 5.14 -3.72
C GLY A 294 30.44 5.57 -2.38
N SER A 295 30.33 6.88 -2.19
CA SER A 295 29.67 7.46 -1.01
C SER A 295 28.38 8.19 -1.40
N PRO A 296 27.21 7.82 -0.85
CA PRO A 296 25.99 8.58 -1.04
C PRO A 296 26.10 10.02 -0.51
N PRO A 297 25.31 10.99 -1.04
CA PRO A 297 25.34 12.39 -0.59
C PRO A 297 25.01 12.59 0.89
N ARG A 298 24.25 11.67 1.49
CA ARG A 298 23.86 11.72 2.92
C ARG A 298 24.86 11.01 3.84
N GLY A 299 26.00 10.60 3.29
CA GLY A 299 26.98 9.74 3.92
C GLY A 299 26.58 8.25 3.86
N ILE A 300 27.55 7.39 4.20
CA ILE A 300 27.37 5.94 4.26
C ILE A 300 26.51 5.61 5.49
N LYS A 301 25.27 5.18 5.26
CA LYS A 301 24.32 4.78 6.30
C LYS A 301 23.59 3.53 5.87
N PHE A 302 23.39 2.60 6.81
CA PHE A 302 22.66 1.37 6.56
C PHE A 302 21.40 1.31 7.41
N ARG A 303 20.23 1.16 6.77
CA ARG A 303 18.97 0.97 7.49
C ARG A 303 18.90 -0.45 8.05
N GLN A 304 18.16 -0.63 9.14
CA GLN A 304 17.89 -1.96 9.68
C GLN A 304 17.13 -2.83 8.66
N PRO A 305 17.48 -4.13 8.50
CA PRO A 305 16.76 -5.04 7.62
C PRO A 305 15.28 -5.15 7.97
N GLY A 306 14.43 -4.89 6.98
CA GLY A 306 12.98 -4.83 7.11
C GLY A 306 12.29 -6.19 7.16
N ALA A 307 11.13 -6.31 6.52
CA ALA A 307 10.44 -7.58 6.40
C ALA A 307 10.91 -8.35 5.16
N TYR A 308 11.05 -9.67 5.27
CA TYR A 308 11.78 -10.52 4.31
C TYR A 308 10.97 -11.71 3.78
N HIS A 309 9.64 -11.65 3.89
CA HIS A 309 8.76 -12.70 3.34
C HIS A 309 8.95 -12.83 1.82
N LEU A 310 8.68 -14.02 1.27
CA LEU A 310 8.90 -14.33 -0.15
C LEU A 310 8.29 -13.33 -1.13
N ALA A 311 7.14 -12.74 -0.80
CA ALA A 311 6.42 -11.76 -1.63
C ALA A 311 7.03 -10.34 -1.64
N ARG A 312 8.05 -10.05 -0.81
CA ARG A 312 8.76 -8.76 -0.84
C ARG A 312 10.02 -8.88 -1.70
N TRP A 313 9.89 -8.47 -2.94
CA TRP A 313 10.85 -8.79 -3.99
C TRP A 313 12.10 -7.91 -3.97
N MET A 314 11.96 -6.58 -3.82
CA MET A 314 13.09 -5.67 -3.57
C MET A 314 13.87 -6.03 -2.30
N ALA A 315 13.19 -6.59 -1.28
CA ALA A 315 13.88 -7.05 -0.08
C ALA A 315 14.92 -8.12 -0.40
N LYS A 316 14.75 -8.95 -1.44
CA LYS A 316 15.77 -9.92 -1.85
C LYS A 316 17.06 -9.22 -2.27
N ALA A 317 16.95 -8.21 -3.13
CA ALA A 317 18.12 -7.46 -3.59
C ALA A 317 18.83 -6.75 -2.41
N ILE A 318 18.06 -6.02 -1.59
CA ILE A 318 18.57 -5.29 -0.43
C ILE A 318 19.26 -6.23 0.57
N TYR A 319 18.63 -7.36 0.91
CA TYR A 319 19.22 -8.32 1.86
C TYR A 319 20.48 -8.96 1.30
N CYS A 320 20.49 -9.36 0.03
CA CYS A 320 21.66 -10.00 -0.57
C CYS A 320 22.88 -9.08 -0.57
N ILE A 321 22.71 -7.82 -0.95
CA ILE A 321 23.79 -6.82 -0.91
C ILE A 321 24.28 -6.62 0.52
N LYS A 322 23.37 -6.40 1.48
CA LYS A 322 23.75 -6.21 2.90
C LYS A 322 24.51 -7.41 3.48
N ILE A 323 24.03 -8.62 3.22
CA ILE A 323 24.70 -9.82 3.73
C ILE A 323 26.11 -9.93 3.15
N LEU A 324 26.28 -9.62 1.87
CA LEU A 324 27.58 -9.66 1.21
C LEU A 324 28.52 -8.57 1.78
N LEU A 325 28.04 -7.33 1.91
CA LEU A 325 28.78 -6.21 2.52
C LEU A 325 29.33 -6.55 3.91
N PHE A 326 28.55 -7.25 4.74
CA PHE A 326 28.90 -7.59 6.12
C PHE A 326 29.32 -9.07 6.30
N SER A 327 29.74 -9.73 5.22
CA SER A 327 30.07 -11.16 5.23
C SER A 327 31.25 -11.53 6.14
N ASP A 328 32.16 -10.61 6.44
CA ASP A 328 33.26 -10.86 7.40
C ASP A 328 32.77 -10.90 8.86
N GLN A 329 31.65 -10.22 9.16
CA GLN A 329 31.06 -10.19 10.50
C GLN A 329 29.96 -11.24 10.68
N PHE A 330 29.24 -11.58 9.59
CA PHE A 330 28.11 -12.49 9.62
C PHE A 330 28.49 -13.86 9.04
N LYS A 331 28.43 -14.90 9.88
CA LYS A 331 28.78 -16.27 9.48
C LYS A 331 27.88 -16.78 8.34
N ILE A 332 28.47 -16.88 7.14
CA ILE A 332 27.91 -17.53 5.95
C ILE A 332 28.83 -18.64 5.47
N THR A 333 28.27 -19.62 4.78
CA THR A 333 29.05 -20.69 4.13
C THR A 333 29.69 -20.17 2.84
N THR A 334 30.77 -20.83 2.39
CA THR A 334 31.41 -20.51 1.09
C THR A 334 30.41 -20.58 -0.07
N ARG A 335 29.46 -21.52 -0.01
CA ARG A 335 28.40 -21.64 -1.00
C ARG A 335 27.47 -20.43 -0.98
N GLU A 336 26.96 -20.05 0.20
CA GLU A 336 26.11 -18.86 0.35
C GLU A 336 26.83 -17.60 -0.15
N GLN A 337 28.11 -17.43 0.19
CA GLN A 337 28.90 -16.29 -0.25
C GLN A 337 29.04 -16.23 -1.79
N ASN A 338 29.39 -17.34 -2.43
CA ASN A 338 29.50 -17.39 -3.89
C ASN A 338 28.15 -17.12 -4.58
N SER A 339 27.06 -17.71 -4.08
CA SER A 339 25.71 -17.46 -4.61
C SER A 339 25.27 -16.00 -4.41
N LEU A 340 25.64 -15.37 -3.30
CA LEU A 340 25.38 -13.95 -3.04
C LEU A 340 26.21 -13.05 -3.97
N ASP A 341 27.49 -13.38 -4.18
CA ASP A 341 28.39 -12.68 -5.09
C ASP A 341 27.83 -12.68 -6.53
N ASP A 342 27.42 -13.84 -7.04
CA ASP A 342 26.78 -13.99 -8.36
C ASP A 342 25.47 -13.19 -8.47
N LEU A 343 24.63 -13.26 -7.45
CA LEU A 343 23.36 -12.54 -7.45
C LEU A 343 23.57 -11.03 -7.37
N CYS A 344 24.53 -10.55 -6.57
CA CYS A 344 24.87 -9.13 -6.52
C CYS A 344 25.43 -8.63 -7.87
N CYS A 345 26.19 -9.45 -8.59
CA CYS A 345 26.60 -9.14 -9.96
C CYS A 345 25.39 -8.90 -10.87
N PHE A 346 24.41 -9.80 -10.85
CA PHE A 346 23.18 -9.65 -11.62
C PHE A 346 22.40 -8.38 -11.20
N ILE A 347 22.27 -8.14 -9.90
CA ILE A 347 21.53 -7.00 -9.38
C ILE A 347 22.13 -5.67 -9.88
N VAL A 348 23.45 -5.54 -9.79
CA VAL A 348 24.17 -4.32 -10.19
C VAL A 348 24.21 -4.17 -11.71
N LYS A 349 24.52 -5.26 -12.44
CA LYS A 349 24.80 -5.18 -13.88
C LYS A 349 23.53 -5.18 -14.74
N CYS A 350 22.46 -5.83 -14.29
CA CYS A 350 21.28 -6.09 -15.13
C CYS A 350 19.96 -5.56 -14.56
N TYR A 351 19.84 -5.40 -13.24
CA TYR A 351 18.54 -5.17 -12.60
C TYR A 351 18.32 -3.74 -12.13
N ILE A 352 19.32 -3.09 -11.53
CA ILE A 352 19.15 -1.78 -10.88
C ILE A 352 18.63 -0.69 -11.83
N GLN A 353 19.21 -0.58 -13.03
CA GLN A 353 18.77 0.44 -14.00
C GLN A 353 17.33 0.19 -14.41
N GLU A 354 17.03 -1.01 -14.91
CA GLU A 354 15.70 -1.43 -15.34
C GLU A 354 14.63 -1.25 -14.26
N TRP A 355 14.95 -1.62 -13.02
CA TRP A 355 14.06 -1.48 -11.88
C TRP A 355 13.74 -0.02 -11.55
N ILE A 356 14.76 0.84 -11.51
CA ILE A 356 14.61 2.25 -11.12
C ILE A 356 13.96 3.08 -12.24
N THR A 357 14.18 2.73 -13.50
CA THR A 357 13.58 3.44 -14.63
C THR A 357 12.24 2.88 -15.07
N ALA A 358 11.77 1.77 -14.46
CA ALA A 358 10.48 1.21 -14.78
C ALA A 358 9.36 2.26 -14.54
N PRO A 359 8.42 2.43 -15.49
CA PRO A 359 7.31 3.33 -15.28
C PRO A 359 6.50 2.85 -14.08
N ASN A 360 6.10 3.79 -13.22
CA ASN A 360 5.10 3.50 -12.20
C ASN A 360 3.80 3.09 -12.91
N PRO A 361 3.16 1.99 -12.48
CA PRO A 361 1.88 1.59 -13.03
C PRO A 361 0.83 2.68 -12.85
#